data_AF-A0A1W2FZ82-F1
#
_entry.id   AF-A0A1W2FZ82-F1
#
_cell.length_a   1.000
_cell.length_b   1.000
_cell.length_c   1.000
_cell.angle_alpha   90.00
_cell.angle_beta   90.00
_cell.angle_gamma   90.00
#
_symmetry.space_group_name_H-M   'P 1'
#
loop_
_entity.id
_entity.type
_entity.pdbx_description
1 polymer ?
#
loop_
_entity_poly.entity_id
_entity_poly.type
_entity_poly.pdbx_seq_one_letter_code
_entity_poly.pdbx_strand_id
1 'polypeptide(L)'
;MADHDSPQVEYHGISWDDFDALARGGGDDRVVRQLQRAERSRRLLLLRSLVERVSSSPHLVAPLPSPFVAWDLLARVEQDDPAVLDLVLAHPYTGSWTGYTTRLLNGRISGAWPFWVHFGYIYALAASAAIRANVRFDILVPVWLGDLILPTLGRVPAPGDTSVAEIVRTGRKVEVHAGSTVISLPSDLSEETPHWQPVRQLVAQADGRFLSVRLDDVDPYRETYGPQSPQRVSHAESAAWQLLTSDAWALLVDVVPQFADGLRAGFESLAPRPLTLIRASSASTSDAFGSAVLDRPADPESLAAMLVHEFQHSKLIGLTHLTRLWHDDPRERLYAPWRDDPRPIGGMVQGLYAFTGMTAFWRELAGNDSERGQFEFACHRAMAWRAAKLIRSDAALTETGLRFLKTVTETLEPWQADPVPSEVDSVARRTLADHYLGWRIRHIRPDSTVVRELAEAWTSRRHPASRRFAGDPLPTPIADGDWSHSRTDLTRLAISRGRKALKTHWKTVPRATSADFLLVLGQYEDAIREYRARLSEDPDNPASLAGLAVALSAVSTSPASRTLMDHPELVRAVHRAVRAHTAKPPAVEQVADWIGRNVL
;
A
#
# COMPACT_ATOMS: atom_id res chain seq x y z
N MET A 1 21.30 -28.84 -46.11
CA MET A 1 21.72 -28.40 -44.77
C MET A 1 21.58 -26.89 -44.75
N ALA A 2 20.37 -26.41 -44.49
CA ALA A 2 20.10 -24.99 -44.32
C ALA A 2 19.76 -24.82 -42.84
N ASP A 3 20.64 -24.13 -42.13
CA ASP A 3 20.44 -23.76 -40.73
C ASP A 3 19.24 -22.82 -40.66
N HIS A 4 18.19 -23.26 -39.98
CA HIS A 4 17.08 -22.40 -39.63
C HIS A 4 17.58 -21.47 -38.54
N ASP A 5 17.86 -20.21 -38.93
CA ASP A 5 17.98 -19.06 -38.04
C ASP A 5 16.64 -18.93 -37.29
N SER A 6 16.54 -19.65 -36.18
CA SER A 6 15.44 -19.49 -35.24
C SER A 6 15.66 -18.13 -34.59
N PRO A 7 14.71 -17.19 -34.66
CA PRO A 7 14.91 -15.86 -34.08
C PRO A 7 15.30 -16.02 -32.61
N GLN A 8 16.47 -15.50 -32.22
CA GLN A 8 16.88 -15.48 -30.82
C GLN A 8 15.80 -14.74 -30.04
N VAL A 9 15.14 -15.44 -29.13
CA VAL A 9 14.14 -14.84 -28.24
C VAL A 9 14.89 -13.93 -27.28
N GLU A 10 14.78 -12.63 -27.50
CA GLU A 10 15.35 -11.61 -26.62
C GLU A 10 14.51 -11.55 -25.33
N TYR A 11 15.14 -11.84 -24.20
CA TYR A 11 14.49 -11.75 -22.90
C TYR A 11 14.55 -10.33 -22.38
N HIS A 12 13.46 -9.85 -21.77
CA HIS A 12 13.49 -8.60 -21.02
C HIS A 12 14.51 -8.69 -19.89
N GLY A 13 15.46 -7.77 -19.88
CA GLY A 13 16.44 -7.59 -18.82
C GLY A 13 16.50 -6.14 -18.40
N ILE A 14 17.26 -5.85 -17.33
CA ILE A 14 17.58 -4.50 -16.88
C ILE A 14 19.10 -4.36 -16.76
N SER A 15 19.63 -3.22 -17.19
CA SER A 15 21.06 -2.94 -17.03
C SER A 15 21.40 -2.72 -15.55
N TRP A 16 22.65 -2.92 -15.15
CA TRP A 16 23.05 -2.66 -13.77
C TRP A 16 22.94 -1.18 -13.38
N ASP A 17 23.14 -0.27 -14.33
CA ASP A 17 22.99 1.17 -14.11
C ASP A 17 21.52 1.54 -13.83
N ASP A 18 20.60 0.95 -14.59
CA ASP A 18 19.15 1.15 -14.41
C ASP A 18 18.65 0.50 -13.12
N PHE A 19 19.17 -0.70 -12.82
CA PHE A 19 18.91 -1.39 -11.57
C PHE A 19 19.32 -0.54 -10.36
N ASP A 20 20.53 0.02 -10.38
CA ASP A 20 21.02 0.86 -9.29
C ASP A 20 20.29 2.21 -9.25
N ALA A 21 19.89 2.76 -10.40
CA ALA A 21 19.07 3.97 -10.47
C ALA A 21 17.70 3.77 -9.82
N LEU A 22 17.06 2.62 -10.04
CA LEU A 22 15.85 2.22 -9.31
C LEU A 22 16.17 2.07 -7.82
N ALA A 23 17.23 1.33 -7.45
CA ALA A 23 17.56 1.09 -6.05
C ALA A 23 17.84 2.38 -5.25
N ARG A 24 18.31 3.46 -5.88
CA ARG A 24 18.41 4.81 -5.27
C ARG A 24 17.05 5.51 -5.05
N GLY A 25 15.94 4.84 -5.35
CA GLY A 25 14.58 5.37 -5.32
C GLY A 25 14.17 6.10 -6.60
N GLY A 26 15.09 6.29 -7.55
CA GLY A 26 14.88 6.97 -8.82
C GLY A 26 14.25 6.07 -9.89
N GLY A 27 14.69 6.25 -11.13
CA GLY A 27 14.07 5.65 -12.31
C GLY A 27 13.37 6.73 -13.11
N ASP A 28 14.08 7.25 -14.11
CA ASP A 28 13.57 8.24 -15.04
C ASP A 28 12.52 7.64 -15.98
N ASP A 29 12.03 8.48 -16.89
CA ASP A 29 11.06 8.08 -17.92
C ASP A 29 11.53 6.85 -18.73
N ARG A 30 12.82 6.75 -19.04
CA ARG A 30 13.37 5.63 -19.82
C ARG A 30 13.28 4.32 -19.03
N VAL A 31 13.69 4.32 -17.76
CA VAL A 31 13.67 3.12 -16.92
C VAL A 31 12.23 2.67 -16.66
N VAL A 32 11.31 3.61 -16.38
CA VAL A 32 9.89 3.27 -16.20
C VAL A 32 9.30 2.66 -17.48
N ARG A 33 9.61 3.21 -18.66
CA ARG A 33 9.16 2.63 -19.94
C ARG A 33 9.71 1.22 -20.17
N GLN A 34 10.93 0.93 -19.72
CA GLN A 34 11.48 -0.43 -19.77
C GLN A 34 10.68 -1.40 -18.90
N LEU A 35 10.31 -1.00 -17.68
CA LEU A 35 9.41 -1.80 -16.83
C LEU A 35 8.05 -2.02 -17.50
N GLN A 36 7.46 -0.97 -18.10
CA GLN A 36 6.19 -1.09 -18.85
C GLN A 36 6.27 -2.08 -20.01
N ARG A 37 7.39 -2.12 -20.75
CA ARG A 37 7.59 -3.10 -21.84
C ARG A 37 7.63 -4.53 -21.31
N ALA A 38 8.29 -4.75 -20.18
CA ALA A 38 8.31 -6.06 -19.52
C ALA A 38 6.89 -6.48 -19.06
N GLU A 39 6.16 -5.56 -18.43
CA GLU A 39 4.76 -5.78 -18.03
C GLU A 39 3.86 -6.09 -19.23
N ARG A 40 4.02 -5.36 -20.34
CA ARG A 40 3.29 -5.61 -21.59
C ARG A 40 3.51 -7.03 -22.08
N SER A 41 4.77 -7.47 -22.21
CA SER A 41 5.08 -8.83 -22.67
C SER A 41 4.57 -9.89 -21.71
N ARG A 42 4.71 -9.68 -20.39
CA ARG A 42 4.13 -10.56 -19.37
C ARG A 42 2.62 -10.70 -19.52
N ARG A 43 1.91 -9.58 -19.67
CA ARG A 43 0.44 -9.57 -19.86
C ARG A 43 0.05 -10.31 -21.13
N LEU A 44 0.72 -10.06 -22.25
CA LEU A 44 0.46 -10.76 -23.51
C LEU A 44 0.62 -12.29 -23.39
N LEU A 45 1.67 -12.75 -22.69
CA LEU A 45 1.87 -14.19 -22.44
C LEU A 45 0.77 -14.77 -21.54
N LEU A 46 0.33 -14.04 -20.50
CA LEU A 46 -0.78 -14.46 -19.65
C LEU A 46 -2.11 -14.52 -20.41
N LEU A 47 -2.41 -13.51 -21.22
CA LEU A 47 -3.56 -13.45 -22.12
C LEU A 47 -3.59 -14.65 -23.06
N ARG A 48 -2.46 -14.90 -23.75
CA ARG A 48 -2.31 -16.05 -24.66
C ARG A 48 -2.55 -17.37 -23.93
N SER A 49 -1.93 -17.54 -22.75
CA SER A 49 -2.11 -18.76 -21.94
C SER A 49 -3.57 -18.97 -21.52
N LEU A 50 -4.28 -17.91 -21.12
CA LEU A 50 -5.70 -17.98 -20.79
C LEU A 50 -6.54 -18.41 -22.00
N VAL A 51 -6.33 -17.78 -23.15
CA VAL A 51 -7.05 -18.12 -24.40
C VAL A 51 -6.80 -19.57 -24.79
N GLU A 52 -5.54 -20.01 -24.86
CA GLU A 52 -5.19 -21.38 -25.27
C GLU A 52 -5.80 -22.43 -24.34
N ARG A 53 -5.71 -22.24 -23.02
CA ARG A 53 -6.22 -23.20 -22.03
C ARG A 53 -7.75 -23.31 -22.06
N VAL A 54 -8.44 -22.18 -22.23
CA VAL A 54 -9.90 -22.15 -22.23
C VAL A 54 -10.48 -22.63 -23.56
N SER A 55 -9.78 -22.43 -24.68
CA SER A 55 -10.18 -22.95 -25.99
C SER A 55 -10.31 -24.48 -26.02
N SER A 56 -9.57 -25.21 -25.17
CA SER A 56 -9.73 -26.66 -25.01
C SER A 56 -10.96 -27.07 -24.19
N SER A 57 -11.72 -26.13 -23.62
CA SER A 57 -12.89 -26.39 -22.78
C SER A 57 -14.00 -25.33 -22.97
N PRO A 58 -14.67 -25.29 -24.13
CA PRO A 58 -15.63 -24.23 -24.48
C PRO A 58 -16.80 -24.09 -23.51
N HIS A 59 -17.20 -25.17 -22.84
CA HIS A 59 -18.28 -25.17 -21.85
C HIS A 59 -17.98 -24.27 -20.63
N LEU A 60 -16.71 -23.95 -20.35
CA LEU A 60 -16.32 -23.06 -19.26
C LEU A 60 -16.69 -21.60 -19.52
N VAL A 61 -16.88 -21.22 -20.78
CA VAL A 61 -17.11 -19.82 -21.20
C VAL A 61 -18.45 -19.57 -21.85
N ALA A 62 -19.30 -20.58 -21.98
CA ALA A 62 -20.69 -20.37 -22.40
C ALA A 62 -21.38 -19.36 -21.48
N PRO A 63 -22.16 -18.39 -22.02
CA PRO A 63 -22.67 -18.33 -23.40
C PRO A 63 -21.78 -17.56 -24.41
N LEU A 64 -20.55 -17.19 -24.05
CA LEU A 64 -19.67 -16.46 -24.96
C LEU A 64 -19.19 -17.34 -26.12
N PRO A 65 -18.86 -16.75 -27.29
CA PRO A 65 -18.34 -17.49 -28.42
C PRO A 65 -16.91 -18.02 -28.14
N SER A 66 -16.26 -18.55 -29.17
CA SER A 66 -14.87 -19.01 -29.07
C SER A 66 -13.94 -17.86 -28.61
N PRO A 67 -13.02 -18.09 -27.65
CA PRO A 67 -12.01 -17.12 -27.23
C PRO A 67 -11.21 -16.49 -28.37
N PHE A 68 -11.06 -17.22 -29.49
CA PHE A 68 -10.38 -16.73 -30.69
C PHE A 68 -11.08 -15.51 -31.31
N VAL A 69 -12.39 -15.32 -31.11
CA VAL A 69 -13.12 -14.13 -31.61
C VAL A 69 -12.54 -12.84 -31.00
N ALA A 70 -12.30 -12.83 -29.68
CA ALA A 70 -11.69 -11.67 -29.00
C ALA A 70 -10.20 -11.53 -29.38
N TRP A 71 -9.48 -12.65 -29.47
CA TRP A 71 -8.07 -12.67 -29.86
C TRP A 71 -7.85 -12.11 -31.27
N ASP A 72 -8.65 -12.54 -32.25
CA ASP A 72 -8.57 -12.09 -33.64
C ASP A 72 -9.00 -10.61 -33.78
N LEU A 73 -9.90 -10.13 -32.92
CA LEU A 73 -10.20 -8.70 -32.86
C LEU A 73 -9.00 -7.91 -32.34
N LEU A 74 -8.32 -8.35 -31.28
CA LEU A 74 -7.08 -7.71 -30.80
C LEU A 74 -5.98 -7.73 -31.85
N ALA A 75 -5.80 -8.84 -32.58
CA ALA A 75 -4.83 -8.95 -33.67
C ALA A 75 -5.14 -7.99 -34.82
N ARG A 76 -6.42 -7.80 -35.18
CA ARG A 76 -6.84 -6.79 -36.16
C ARG A 76 -6.55 -5.37 -35.67
N VAL A 77 -6.78 -5.10 -34.38
CA VAL A 77 -6.39 -3.81 -33.79
C VAL A 77 -4.89 -3.59 -33.87
N GLU A 78 -4.07 -4.59 -33.53
CA GLU A 78 -2.60 -4.48 -33.62
C GLU A 78 -2.11 -4.16 -35.04
N GLN A 79 -2.75 -4.74 -36.05
CA GLN A 79 -2.42 -4.50 -37.45
C GLN A 79 -2.77 -3.07 -37.91
N ASP A 80 -3.87 -2.49 -37.41
CA ASP A 80 -4.36 -1.17 -37.81
C ASP A 80 -3.74 -0.04 -36.97
N ASP A 81 -3.69 -0.22 -35.64
CA ASP A 81 -3.10 0.71 -34.68
C ASP A 81 -2.44 -0.04 -33.50
N PRO A 82 -1.14 -0.38 -33.61
CA PRO A 82 -0.43 -1.09 -32.54
C PRO A 82 -0.33 -0.27 -31.25
N ALA A 83 -0.36 1.07 -31.33
CA ALA A 83 -0.30 1.93 -30.15
C ALA A 83 -1.58 1.82 -29.30
N VAL A 84 -2.73 1.55 -29.93
CA VAL A 84 -3.98 1.26 -29.20
C VAL A 84 -3.90 -0.07 -28.47
N LEU A 85 -3.37 -1.12 -29.09
CA LEU A 85 -3.17 -2.39 -28.37
C LEU A 85 -2.23 -2.19 -27.17
N ASP A 86 -1.14 -1.47 -27.37
CA ASP A 86 -0.18 -1.14 -26.31
C ASP A 86 -0.85 -0.40 -25.15
N LEU A 87 -1.71 0.58 -25.44
CA LEU A 87 -2.47 1.33 -24.42
C LEU A 87 -3.39 0.41 -23.59
N VAL A 88 -4.10 -0.51 -24.25
CA VAL A 88 -5.05 -1.40 -23.57
C VAL A 88 -4.33 -2.51 -22.79
N LEU A 89 -3.18 -2.99 -23.29
CA LEU A 89 -2.32 -3.91 -22.54
C LEU A 89 -1.57 -3.23 -21.39
N ALA A 90 -1.20 -1.96 -21.53
CA ALA A 90 -0.55 -1.16 -20.49
C ALA A 90 -1.51 -0.75 -19.37
N HIS A 91 -2.82 -0.75 -19.62
CA HIS A 91 -3.83 -0.49 -18.60
C HIS A 91 -3.63 -1.41 -17.37
N PRO A 92 -3.44 -0.85 -16.17
CA PRO A 92 -3.08 -1.62 -14.98
C PRO A 92 -4.06 -2.76 -14.66
N TYR A 93 -5.36 -2.53 -14.85
CA TYR A 93 -6.37 -3.52 -14.47
C TYR A 93 -6.49 -4.69 -15.45
N THR A 94 -5.93 -4.59 -16.66
CA THR A 94 -5.68 -5.75 -17.52
C THR A 94 -4.79 -6.77 -16.80
N GLY A 95 -3.79 -6.29 -16.06
CA GLY A 95 -2.93 -7.13 -15.23
C GLY A 95 -3.67 -7.74 -14.02
N SER A 96 -4.38 -6.92 -13.23
CA SER A 96 -5.24 -7.40 -12.14
C SER A 96 -6.19 -8.51 -12.58
N TRP A 97 -6.89 -8.27 -13.69
CA TRP A 97 -7.85 -9.20 -14.28
C TRP A 97 -7.18 -10.50 -14.72
N THR A 98 -6.09 -10.43 -15.50
CA THR A 98 -5.38 -11.64 -15.97
C THR A 98 -4.85 -12.47 -14.81
N GLY A 99 -4.26 -11.82 -13.79
CA GLY A 99 -3.79 -12.48 -12.57
C GLY A 99 -4.92 -13.16 -11.81
N TYR A 100 -6.01 -12.44 -11.54
CA TYR A 100 -7.19 -12.96 -10.85
C TYR A 100 -7.79 -14.15 -11.59
N THR A 101 -8.04 -14.01 -12.90
CA THR A 101 -8.67 -15.04 -13.73
C THR A 101 -7.77 -16.27 -13.87
N THR A 102 -6.45 -16.10 -13.92
CA THR A 102 -5.49 -17.22 -13.90
C THR A 102 -5.54 -17.98 -12.57
N ARG A 103 -5.60 -17.28 -11.43
CA ARG A 103 -5.75 -17.92 -10.12
C ARG A 103 -7.08 -18.68 -10.01
N LEU A 104 -8.15 -18.10 -10.54
CA LEU A 104 -9.48 -18.72 -10.58
C LEU A 104 -9.49 -19.99 -11.44
N LEU A 105 -8.96 -19.93 -12.67
CA LEU A 105 -8.84 -21.09 -13.57
C LEU A 105 -8.01 -22.22 -12.95
N ASN A 106 -7.03 -21.88 -12.12
CA ASN A 106 -6.18 -22.84 -11.41
C ASN A 106 -6.78 -23.34 -10.08
N GLY A 107 -8.01 -22.94 -9.71
CA GLY A 107 -8.65 -23.34 -8.46
C GLY A 107 -7.95 -22.83 -7.20
N ARG A 108 -7.12 -21.78 -7.31
CA ARG A 108 -6.39 -21.20 -6.16
C ARG A 108 -7.22 -20.21 -5.35
N ILE A 109 -8.30 -19.71 -5.94
CA ILE A 109 -9.27 -18.80 -5.33
C ILE A 109 -10.67 -19.20 -5.76
N SER A 110 -11.67 -18.79 -4.97
CA SER A 110 -13.08 -18.86 -5.36
C SER A 110 -13.49 -17.56 -6.04
N GLY A 111 -14.23 -17.66 -7.14
CA GLY A 111 -14.70 -16.50 -7.90
C GLY A 111 -15.91 -15.87 -7.24
N ALA A 112 -15.99 -14.54 -7.24
CA ALA A 112 -17.22 -13.82 -6.87
C ALA A 112 -18.36 -14.08 -7.87
N TRP A 113 -18.03 -14.45 -9.11
CA TRP A 113 -18.98 -14.66 -10.22
C TRP A 113 -18.62 -15.93 -11.02
N PRO A 114 -19.54 -16.40 -11.89
CA PRO A 114 -19.24 -17.49 -12.80
C PRO A 114 -17.97 -17.22 -13.62
N PHE A 115 -17.17 -18.26 -13.85
CA PHE A 115 -15.88 -18.14 -14.52
C PHE A 115 -15.99 -17.44 -15.90
N TRP A 116 -17.04 -17.74 -16.67
CA TRP A 116 -17.27 -17.15 -18.00
C TRP A 116 -17.39 -15.62 -17.96
N VAL A 117 -17.93 -15.04 -16.88
CA VAL A 117 -18.03 -13.59 -16.69
C VAL A 117 -16.64 -12.98 -16.50
N HIS A 118 -15.81 -13.62 -15.67
CA HIS A 118 -14.44 -13.19 -15.44
C HIS A 118 -13.60 -13.32 -16.71
N PHE A 119 -13.63 -14.48 -17.37
CA PHE A 119 -12.95 -14.68 -18.64
C PHE A 119 -13.44 -13.69 -19.72
N GLY A 120 -14.75 -13.41 -19.74
CA GLY A 120 -15.40 -12.54 -20.69
C GLY A 120 -14.88 -11.11 -20.76
N TYR A 121 -14.13 -10.66 -19.75
CA TYR A 121 -13.45 -9.36 -19.78
C TYR A 121 -12.48 -9.22 -20.96
N ILE A 122 -11.93 -10.30 -21.52
CA ILE A 122 -11.12 -10.24 -22.75
C ILE A 122 -11.94 -9.70 -23.95
N TYR A 123 -13.24 -10.01 -24.03
CA TYR A 123 -14.12 -9.51 -25.09
C TYR A 123 -14.39 -8.02 -24.92
N ALA A 124 -14.62 -7.58 -23.67
CA ALA A 124 -14.75 -6.16 -23.36
C ALA A 124 -13.46 -5.38 -23.64
N LEU A 125 -12.30 -5.98 -23.35
CA LEU A 125 -10.97 -5.44 -23.65
C LEU A 125 -10.77 -5.29 -25.17
N ALA A 126 -11.10 -6.32 -25.94
CA ALA A 126 -11.03 -6.31 -27.39
C ALA A 126 -11.99 -5.28 -28.02
N ALA A 127 -13.23 -5.18 -27.53
CA ALA A 127 -14.18 -4.16 -27.94
C ALA A 127 -13.64 -2.75 -27.66
N SER A 128 -13.05 -2.53 -26.48
CA SER A 128 -12.48 -1.23 -26.11
C SER A 128 -11.31 -0.84 -27.01
N ALA A 129 -10.43 -1.80 -27.33
CA ALA A 129 -9.34 -1.60 -28.27
C ALA A 129 -9.87 -1.27 -29.67
N ALA A 130 -10.86 -2.02 -30.17
CA ALA A 130 -11.42 -1.81 -31.51
C ALA A 130 -12.17 -0.48 -31.65
N ILE A 131 -12.88 -0.04 -30.61
CA ILE A 131 -13.52 1.29 -30.56
C ILE A 131 -12.46 2.39 -30.67
N ARG A 132 -11.34 2.29 -29.94
CA ARG A 132 -10.25 3.25 -29.96
C ARG A 132 -9.54 3.31 -31.31
N ALA A 133 -9.27 2.15 -31.90
CA ALA A 133 -8.65 2.03 -33.22
C ALA A 133 -9.62 2.31 -34.39
N ASN A 134 -10.89 2.62 -34.12
CA ASN A 134 -11.90 2.87 -35.15
C ASN A 134 -12.12 1.69 -36.13
N VAL A 135 -11.88 0.46 -35.66
CA VAL A 135 -12.06 -0.78 -36.43
C VAL A 135 -13.54 -1.18 -36.42
N ARG A 136 -14.08 -1.68 -37.54
CA ARG A 136 -15.45 -2.23 -37.58
C ARG A 136 -15.49 -3.62 -36.93
N PHE A 137 -16.45 -3.85 -36.06
CA PHE A 137 -16.63 -5.13 -35.38
C PHE A 137 -18.05 -5.29 -34.83
N ASP A 138 -18.37 -6.54 -34.54
CA ASP A 138 -19.46 -7.01 -33.69
C ASP A 138 -18.86 -8.01 -32.69
N ILE A 139 -19.22 -7.91 -31.42
CA ILE A 139 -18.70 -8.82 -30.38
C ILE A 139 -19.66 -8.91 -29.19
N LEU A 140 -19.84 -10.12 -28.67
CA LEU A 140 -20.57 -10.36 -27.43
C LEU A 140 -19.67 -10.13 -26.21
N VAL A 141 -20.14 -9.32 -25.27
CA VAL A 141 -19.47 -9.02 -24.00
C VAL A 141 -20.36 -9.40 -22.81
N PRO A 142 -19.78 -9.81 -21.66
CA PRO A 142 -20.56 -10.05 -20.46
C PRO A 142 -21.15 -8.75 -19.89
N VAL A 143 -22.36 -8.83 -19.35
CA VAL A 143 -22.94 -7.78 -18.50
C VAL A 143 -22.61 -8.13 -17.04
N TRP A 144 -21.80 -7.29 -16.42
CA TRP A 144 -21.25 -7.47 -15.09
C TRP A 144 -22.17 -6.83 -14.05
N LEU A 145 -22.96 -7.64 -13.32
CA LEU A 145 -23.89 -7.13 -12.29
C LEU A 145 -24.90 -6.08 -12.79
N GLY A 146 -25.35 -6.23 -14.04
CA GLY A 146 -26.21 -5.24 -14.68
C GLY A 146 -25.47 -4.05 -15.26
N ASP A 147 -24.13 -4.06 -15.31
CA ASP A 147 -23.32 -3.04 -15.98
C ASP A 147 -22.51 -3.64 -17.11
N LEU A 148 -22.51 -3.02 -18.29
CA LEU A 148 -21.54 -3.35 -19.35
C LEU A 148 -20.32 -2.46 -19.16
N ILE A 149 -19.15 -3.08 -18.94
CA ILE A 149 -17.88 -2.38 -18.74
C ILE A 149 -17.06 -2.45 -20.01
N LEU A 150 -16.52 -1.31 -20.45
CA LEU A 150 -15.53 -1.18 -21.50
C LEU A 150 -14.22 -0.65 -20.89
N PRO A 151 -13.25 -1.52 -20.58
CA PRO A 151 -11.99 -1.14 -19.95
C PRO A 151 -11.33 0.03 -20.65
N THR A 152 -10.75 0.95 -19.88
CA THR A 152 -10.17 2.23 -20.35
C THR A 152 -11.14 3.25 -20.94
N LEU A 153 -12.40 2.90 -21.25
CA LEU A 153 -13.36 3.79 -21.90
C LEU A 153 -14.45 4.26 -20.92
N GLY A 154 -15.16 3.33 -20.30
CA GLY A 154 -16.31 3.67 -19.47
C GLY A 154 -17.24 2.49 -19.22
N ARG A 155 -18.45 2.78 -18.80
CA ARG A 155 -19.52 1.79 -18.61
C ARG A 155 -20.85 2.26 -19.19
N VAL A 156 -21.67 1.29 -19.56
CA VAL A 156 -23.10 1.45 -19.83
C VAL A 156 -23.87 0.88 -18.63
N PRO A 157 -24.50 1.73 -17.80
CA PRO A 157 -25.27 1.26 -16.67
C PRO A 157 -26.60 0.64 -17.11
N ALA A 158 -26.96 -0.51 -16.53
CA ALA A 158 -28.22 -1.21 -16.77
C ALA A 158 -28.57 -1.32 -18.27
N PRO A 159 -27.73 -1.97 -19.10
CA PRO A 159 -27.95 -2.03 -20.54
C PRO A 159 -29.24 -2.79 -20.91
N GLY A 160 -29.73 -3.66 -20.01
CA GLY A 160 -30.95 -4.45 -20.14
C GLY A 160 -30.95 -5.64 -19.17
N ASP A 161 -32.03 -6.41 -19.14
CA ASP A 161 -32.12 -7.66 -18.36
C ASP A 161 -31.52 -8.83 -19.16
N THR A 162 -30.20 -8.80 -19.33
CA THR A 162 -29.44 -9.81 -20.06
C THR A 162 -28.09 -10.07 -19.40
N SER A 163 -27.57 -11.28 -19.55
CA SER A 163 -26.24 -11.68 -19.06
C SER A 163 -25.11 -11.34 -20.05
N VAL A 164 -25.45 -11.11 -21.32
CA VAL A 164 -24.53 -10.69 -22.39
C VAL A 164 -25.15 -9.59 -23.24
N ALA A 165 -24.30 -8.72 -23.79
CA ALA A 165 -24.70 -7.68 -24.73
C ALA A 165 -23.79 -7.72 -25.97
N GLU A 166 -24.35 -7.42 -27.12
CA GLU A 166 -23.60 -7.29 -28.37
C GLU A 166 -23.18 -5.83 -28.55
N ILE A 167 -21.90 -5.61 -28.85
CA ILE A 167 -21.37 -4.30 -29.18
C ILE A 167 -21.07 -4.28 -30.67
N VAL A 168 -21.69 -3.33 -31.38
CA VAL A 168 -21.55 -3.19 -32.82
C VAL A 168 -20.97 -1.82 -33.13
N ARG A 169 -19.89 -1.78 -33.91
CA ARG A 169 -19.35 -0.54 -34.48
C ARG A 169 -19.55 -0.50 -35.99
N THR A 170 -20.42 0.40 -36.43
CA THR A 170 -20.65 0.72 -37.84
C THR A 170 -20.10 2.11 -38.18
N GLY A 171 -18.92 2.14 -38.80
CA GLY A 171 -18.22 3.40 -39.04
C GLY A 171 -17.83 4.08 -37.73
N ARG A 172 -18.33 5.30 -37.48
CA ARG A 172 -18.07 6.04 -36.22
C ARG A 172 -19.09 5.77 -35.11
N LYS A 173 -20.22 5.12 -35.43
CA LYS A 173 -21.28 4.83 -34.47
C LYS A 173 -20.96 3.56 -33.70
N VAL A 174 -21.09 3.59 -32.38
CA VAL A 174 -21.01 2.41 -31.51
C VAL A 174 -22.37 2.22 -30.85
N GLU A 175 -22.90 1.02 -30.95
CA GLU A 175 -24.17 0.63 -30.35
C GLU A 175 -23.96 -0.57 -29.43
N VAL A 176 -24.72 -0.59 -28.33
CA VAL A 176 -24.84 -1.71 -27.41
C VAL A 176 -26.25 -2.26 -27.53
N HIS A 177 -26.35 -3.54 -27.90
CA HIS A 177 -27.59 -4.27 -28.09
C HIS A 177 -27.74 -5.27 -26.94
N ALA A 178 -28.71 -5.05 -26.07
CA ALA A 178 -28.92 -5.80 -24.84
C ALA A 178 -30.39 -6.23 -24.73
N GLY A 179 -30.67 -7.46 -25.19
CA GLY A 179 -32.04 -7.94 -25.36
C GLY A 179 -32.79 -7.10 -26.40
N SER A 180 -33.91 -6.49 -26.02
CA SER A 180 -34.67 -5.57 -26.87
C SER A 180 -34.18 -4.11 -26.80
N THR A 181 -33.18 -3.82 -25.97
CA THR A 181 -32.68 -2.46 -25.76
C THR A 181 -31.49 -2.19 -26.68
N VAL A 182 -31.51 -1.05 -27.37
CA VAL A 182 -30.38 -0.56 -28.18
C VAL A 182 -29.94 0.79 -27.65
N ILE A 183 -28.69 0.89 -27.23
CA ILE A 183 -28.08 2.10 -26.68
C ILE A 183 -27.00 2.58 -27.64
N SER A 184 -27.14 3.79 -28.17
CA SER A 184 -26.08 4.44 -28.93
C SER A 184 -25.12 5.16 -27.98
N LEU A 185 -23.83 4.85 -28.05
CA LEU A 185 -22.82 5.59 -27.29
C LEU A 185 -22.61 6.99 -27.88
N PRO A 186 -22.23 7.99 -27.06
CA PRO A 186 -21.95 9.34 -27.56
C PRO A 186 -20.79 9.33 -28.56
N SER A 187 -20.77 10.31 -29.46
CA SER A 187 -19.68 10.46 -30.44
C SER A 187 -18.35 10.82 -29.79
N ASP A 188 -18.40 11.59 -28.70
CA ASP A 188 -17.28 11.81 -27.80
C ASP A 188 -17.48 10.92 -26.57
N LEU A 189 -16.65 9.88 -26.45
CA LEU A 189 -16.73 8.93 -25.36
C LEU A 189 -16.23 9.51 -24.02
N SER A 190 -15.74 10.75 -23.98
CA SER A 190 -15.44 11.47 -22.74
C SER A 190 -16.64 12.21 -22.15
N GLU A 191 -17.74 12.36 -22.91
CA GLU A 191 -18.95 13.01 -22.45
C GLU A 191 -19.87 12.03 -21.71
N GLU A 192 -20.29 12.38 -20.49
CA GLU A 192 -21.23 11.58 -19.70
C GLU A 192 -22.68 11.78 -20.18
N THR A 193 -23.43 10.69 -20.31
CA THR A 193 -24.86 10.69 -20.67
C THR A 193 -25.64 9.78 -19.73
N PRO A 194 -26.99 9.80 -19.73
CA PRO A 194 -27.78 8.88 -18.89
C PRO A 194 -27.47 7.39 -19.11
N HIS A 195 -26.94 7.03 -20.29
CA HIS A 195 -26.63 5.64 -20.68
C HIS A 195 -25.14 5.38 -20.88
N TRP A 196 -24.27 6.36 -20.59
CA TRP A 196 -22.82 6.21 -20.74
C TRP A 196 -22.07 6.99 -19.66
N GLN A 197 -21.22 6.29 -18.91
CA GLN A 197 -20.36 6.89 -17.90
C GLN A 197 -18.90 6.68 -18.27
N PRO A 198 -18.18 7.73 -18.69
CA PRO A 198 -16.78 7.62 -19.10
C PRO A 198 -15.86 7.39 -17.90
N VAL A 199 -14.74 6.68 -18.11
CA VAL A 199 -13.61 6.75 -17.19
C VAL A 199 -13.07 8.18 -17.24
N ARG A 200 -13.10 8.89 -16.10
CA ARG A 200 -12.69 10.29 -16.04
C ARG A 200 -11.17 10.39 -16.08
N GLN A 201 -10.66 11.52 -16.56
CA GLN A 201 -9.23 11.85 -16.55
C GLN A 201 -8.98 12.97 -15.56
N LEU A 202 -7.94 12.81 -14.74
CA LEU A 202 -7.34 13.88 -13.96
C LEU A 202 -6.14 14.40 -14.74
N VAL A 203 -6.11 15.70 -14.97
CA VAL A 203 -5.08 16.34 -15.79
C VAL A 203 -4.39 17.42 -14.98
N ALA A 204 -3.07 17.36 -14.84
CA ALA A 204 -2.29 18.36 -14.12
C ALA A 204 -1.09 18.82 -14.95
N GLN A 205 -0.74 20.10 -14.82
CA GLN A 205 0.42 20.69 -15.49
C GLN A 205 1.15 21.63 -14.53
N ALA A 206 2.48 21.51 -14.48
CA ALA A 206 3.35 22.38 -13.71
C ALA A 206 4.73 22.42 -14.37
N ASP A 207 5.34 23.60 -14.49
CA ASP A 207 6.67 23.82 -15.09
C ASP A 207 6.94 23.01 -16.38
N GLY A 208 6.01 23.08 -17.34
CA GLY A 208 6.10 22.35 -18.61
C GLY A 208 5.92 20.83 -18.53
N ARG A 209 5.77 20.24 -17.34
CA ARG A 209 5.49 18.81 -17.13
C ARG A 209 3.99 18.56 -17.02
N PHE A 210 3.52 17.53 -17.70
CA PHE A 210 2.11 17.15 -17.78
C PHE A 210 1.88 15.76 -17.16
N LEU A 211 0.80 15.61 -16.41
CA LEU A 211 0.32 14.35 -15.85
C LEU A 211 -1.13 14.12 -16.30
N SER A 212 -1.43 12.92 -16.78
CA SER A 212 -2.79 12.46 -17.06
C SER A 212 -3.00 11.11 -16.40
N VAL A 213 -3.98 11.02 -15.50
CA VAL A 213 -4.29 9.81 -14.73
C VAL A 213 -5.77 9.52 -14.85
N ARG A 214 -6.14 8.26 -15.08
CA ARG A 214 -7.54 7.83 -15.02
C ARG A 214 -8.04 7.88 -13.58
N LEU A 215 -9.12 8.60 -13.32
CA LEU A 215 -9.92 8.44 -12.12
C LEU A 215 -10.92 7.31 -12.39
N ASP A 216 -10.51 6.08 -12.10
CA ASP A 216 -11.29 4.89 -12.47
C ASP A 216 -12.16 4.45 -11.30
N ASP A 217 -13.45 4.75 -11.41
CA ASP A 217 -14.48 4.40 -10.45
C ASP A 217 -15.46 3.34 -11.00
N VAL A 218 -15.15 2.76 -12.17
CA VAL A 218 -16.05 1.86 -12.91
C VAL A 218 -15.47 0.49 -13.23
N ASP A 219 -14.15 0.35 -13.39
CA ASP A 219 -13.57 -0.96 -13.71
C ASP A 219 -13.71 -1.94 -12.54
N PRO A 220 -14.23 -3.16 -12.74
CA PRO A 220 -14.39 -4.12 -11.66
C PRO A 220 -13.07 -4.51 -10.99
N TYR A 221 -11.96 -4.57 -11.73
CA TYR A 221 -10.66 -5.04 -11.24
C TYR A 221 -9.76 -3.93 -10.72
N ARG A 222 -10.32 -2.73 -10.48
CA ARG A 222 -9.60 -1.56 -9.95
C ARG A 222 -9.09 -1.72 -8.52
N GLU A 223 -9.67 -2.66 -7.76
CA GLU A 223 -9.42 -2.88 -6.33
C GLU A 223 -8.39 -3.99 -6.05
N THR A 224 -7.77 -3.97 -4.87
CA THR A 224 -6.67 -4.88 -4.50
C THR A 224 -7.11 -6.32 -4.23
N TYR A 225 -8.31 -6.52 -3.66
CA TYR A 225 -8.73 -7.81 -3.09
C TYR A 225 -9.66 -8.64 -3.99
N GLY A 226 -9.75 -8.26 -5.27
CA GLY A 226 -10.64 -8.89 -6.24
C GLY A 226 -11.73 -7.92 -6.71
N PRO A 227 -12.56 -8.38 -7.66
CA PRO A 227 -13.39 -7.47 -8.41
C PRO A 227 -14.58 -6.93 -7.60
N GLN A 228 -14.91 -5.66 -7.80
CA GLN A 228 -15.97 -4.92 -7.11
C GLN A 228 -16.95 -4.30 -8.09
N SER A 229 -18.21 -4.11 -7.68
CA SER A 229 -19.18 -3.36 -8.48
C SER A 229 -18.65 -1.96 -8.85
N PRO A 230 -19.02 -1.43 -10.02
CA PRO A 230 -18.81 -0.03 -10.33
C PRO A 230 -19.37 0.86 -9.24
N GLN A 231 -18.61 1.87 -8.81
CA GLN A 231 -19.02 2.82 -7.76
C GLN A 231 -18.72 4.23 -8.23
N ARG A 232 -19.55 4.73 -9.14
CA ARG A 232 -19.40 6.06 -9.74
C ARG A 232 -19.33 7.14 -8.65
N VAL A 233 -18.23 7.88 -8.60
CA VAL A 233 -18.12 9.02 -7.68
C VAL A 233 -18.91 10.22 -8.21
N SER A 234 -19.40 11.05 -7.30
CA SER A 234 -20.15 12.26 -7.66
C SER A 234 -19.27 13.24 -8.45
N HIS A 235 -19.88 14.14 -9.23
CA HIS A 235 -19.15 15.20 -9.93
C HIS A 235 -18.37 16.10 -8.97
N ALA A 236 -18.93 16.40 -7.78
CA ALA A 236 -18.25 17.19 -6.76
C ALA A 236 -16.99 16.49 -6.24
N GLU A 237 -17.06 15.17 -6.02
CA GLU A 237 -15.92 14.37 -5.59
C GLU A 237 -14.85 14.28 -6.68
N SER A 238 -15.24 14.09 -7.94
CA SER A 238 -14.33 14.10 -9.09
C SER A 238 -13.63 15.46 -9.24
N ALA A 239 -14.34 16.57 -9.04
CA ALA A 239 -13.75 17.90 -9.07
C ALA A 239 -12.76 18.13 -7.92
N ALA A 240 -13.06 17.60 -6.72
CA ALA A 240 -12.14 17.64 -5.59
C ALA A 240 -10.85 16.85 -5.87
N TRP A 241 -10.95 15.66 -6.49
CA TRP A 241 -9.79 14.90 -6.95
C TRP A 241 -8.95 15.65 -7.99
N GLN A 242 -9.59 16.32 -8.95
CA GLN A 242 -8.91 17.12 -9.96
C GLN A 242 -8.10 18.27 -9.37
N LEU A 243 -8.70 19.06 -8.47
CA LEU A 243 -8.01 20.14 -7.77
C LEU A 243 -6.82 19.61 -6.96
N LEU A 244 -7.09 18.59 -6.13
CA LEU A 244 -6.07 17.99 -5.27
C LEU A 244 -4.90 17.39 -6.05
N THR A 245 -5.17 16.76 -7.19
CA THR A 245 -4.13 16.20 -8.07
C THR A 245 -3.31 17.29 -8.74
N SER A 246 -3.94 18.41 -9.10
CA SER A 246 -3.23 19.56 -9.68
C SER A 246 -2.24 20.17 -8.67
N ASP A 247 -2.69 20.37 -7.44
CA ASP A 247 -1.85 20.92 -6.36
C ASP A 247 -0.74 19.94 -5.96
N ALA A 248 -1.04 18.65 -5.82
CA ALA A 248 -0.05 17.62 -5.52
C ALA A 248 0.98 17.47 -6.64
N TRP A 249 0.57 17.55 -7.90
CA TRP A 249 1.47 17.53 -9.05
C TRP A 249 2.42 18.73 -9.07
N ALA A 250 1.91 19.93 -8.81
CA ALA A 250 2.74 21.13 -8.71
C ALA A 250 3.82 20.98 -7.62
N LEU A 251 3.46 20.45 -6.45
CA LEU A 251 4.42 20.14 -5.39
C LEU A 251 5.48 19.12 -5.85
N LEU A 252 5.07 18.02 -6.48
CA LEU A 252 6.00 16.98 -6.94
C LEU A 252 6.98 17.51 -7.99
N VAL A 253 6.51 18.34 -8.92
CA VAL A 253 7.36 18.95 -9.95
C VAL A 253 8.38 19.91 -9.34
N ASP A 254 7.96 20.68 -8.33
CA ASP A 254 8.80 21.66 -7.64
C ASP A 254 9.87 21.00 -6.77
N VAL A 255 9.48 20.09 -5.87
CA VAL A 255 10.39 19.57 -4.83
C VAL A 255 11.07 18.26 -5.22
N VAL A 256 10.48 17.46 -6.11
CA VAL A 256 11.00 16.13 -6.50
C VAL A 256 10.78 15.81 -7.98
N PRO A 257 11.35 16.60 -8.91
CA PRO A 257 11.09 16.47 -10.35
C PRO A 257 11.38 15.07 -10.91
N GLN A 258 12.38 14.36 -10.38
CA GLN A 258 12.70 12.98 -10.78
C GLN A 258 11.57 11.99 -10.48
N PHE A 259 10.81 12.21 -9.40
CA PHE A 259 9.63 11.40 -9.08
C PHE A 259 8.44 11.77 -9.96
N ALA A 260 8.27 13.07 -10.25
CA ALA A 260 7.27 13.55 -11.20
C ALA A 260 7.50 12.93 -12.59
N ASP A 261 8.74 12.92 -13.09
CA ASP A 261 9.07 12.35 -14.40
C ASP A 261 8.75 10.85 -14.48
N GLY A 262 9.03 10.09 -13.41
CA GLY A 262 8.65 8.68 -13.32
C GLY A 262 7.14 8.46 -13.26
N LEU A 263 6.41 9.25 -12.46
CA LEU A 263 4.95 9.19 -12.36
C LEU A 263 4.29 9.49 -13.72
N ARG A 264 4.74 10.52 -14.43
CA ARG A 264 4.27 10.84 -15.79
C ARG A 264 4.46 9.66 -16.74
N ALA A 265 5.57 8.93 -16.60
CA ALA A 265 5.91 7.84 -17.48
C ALA A 265 5.02 6.60 -17.28
N GLY A 266 4.61 6.30 -16.04
CA GLY A 266 4.00 5.01 -15.73
C GLY A 266 2.88 4.95 -14.70
N PHE A 267 2.45 6.06 -14.10
CA PHE A 267 1.27 6.08 -13.23
C PHE A 267 0.03 6.43 -14.06
N GLU A 268 -0.80 5.43 -14.35
CA GLU A 268 -1.87 5.53 -15.35
C GLU A 268 -3.28 5.61 -14.77
N SER A 269 -3.50 5.07 -13.57
CA SER A 269 -4.84 4.91 -13.02
C SER A 269 -4.89 5.01 -11.51
N LEU A 270 -5.91 5.67 -11.00
CA LEU A 270 -6.23 5.81 -9.60
C LEU A 270 -7.67 5.39 -9.37
N ALA A 271 -7.86 4.42 -8.48
CA ALA A 271 -9.18 4.04 -7.99
C ALA A 271 -9.52 4.89 -6.76
N PRO A 272 -10.54 5.77 -6.83
CA PRO A 272 -10.83 6.67 -5.75
C PRO A 272 -11.64 6.01 -4.64
N ARG A 273 -11.29 6.34 -3.40
CA ARG A 273 -12.10 6.11 -2.20
C ARG A 273 -12.44 7.43 -1.51
N PRO A 274 -13.48 7.46 -0.66
CA PRO A 274 -13.95 8.69 -0.03
C PRO A 274 -12.89 9.45 0.78
N LEU A 275 -13.18 10.72 1.07
CA LEU A 275 -12.37 11.55 1.95
C LEU A 275 -12.13 10.91 3.30
N THR A 276 -10.86 10.74 3.64
CA THR A 276 -10.42 10.31 4.96
C THR A 276 -9.53 11.38 5.57
N LEU A 277 -10.03 12.03 6.63
CA LEU A 277 -9.35 13.17 7.25
C LEU A 277 -8.11 12.76 8.06
N ILE A 278 -8.07 11.53 8.54
CA ILE A 278 -7.04 11.01 9.44
C ILE A 278 -6.65 9.62 8.93
N ARG A 279 -5.37 9.44 8.59
CA ARG A 279 -4.82 8.19 8.05
C ARG A 279 -5.53 7.72 6.77
N ALA A 280 -5.60 8.59 5.77
CA ALA A 280 -5.99 8.17 4.42
C ALA A 280 -5.13 6.96 3.99
N SER A 281 -5.78 5.88 3.59
CA SER A 281 -5.13 4.65 3.18
C SER A 281 -4.79 4.71 1.69
N SER A 282 -3.69 4.05 1.33
CA SER A 282 -3.33 3.74 -0.03
C SER A 282 -3.04 2.24 -0.15
N ALA A 283 -3.24 1.68 -1.33
CA ALA A 283 -2.85 0.32 -1.65
C ALA A 283 -2.57 0.14 -3.14
N SER A 284 -1.60 -0.72 -3.45
CA SER A 284 -1.31 -1.21 -4.80
C SER A 284 -1.30 -2.74 -4.81
N THR A 285 -1.37 -3.32 -5.99
CA THR A 285 -1.30 -4.78 -6.20
C THR A 285 -0.19 -5.12 -7.18
N SER A 286 0.45 -6.28 -6.99
CA SER A 286 1.53 -6.76 -7.85
C SER A 286 1.12 -6.96 -9.30
N ASP A 287 -0.18 -7.13 -9.55
CA ASP A 287 -0.70 -7.37 -10.89
C ASP A 287 -1.06 -6.07 -11.63
N ALA A 288 -1.11 -4.91 -10.96
CA ALA A 288 -1.58 -3.64 -11.54
C ALA A 288 -0.53 -2.53 -11.51
N PHE A 289 0.63 -2.82 -12.12
CA PHE A 289 1.71 -1.85 -12.31
C PHE A 289 1.17 -0.51 -12.82
N GLY A 290 1.50 0.58 -12.13
CA GLY A 290 1.10 1.93 -12.53
C GLY A 290 -0.28 2.35 -12.03
N SER A 291 -0.81 1.69 -10.99
CA SER A 291 -2.06 2.09 -10.36
C SER A 291 -2.05 2.00 -8.85
N ALA A 292 -2.99 2.70 -8.23
CA ALA A 292 -3.24 2.63 -6.81
C ALA A 292 -4.73 2.83 -6.48
N VAL A 293 -5.15 2.28 -5.34
CA VAL A 293 -6.42 2.59 -4.68
C VAL A 293 -6.12 3.58 -3.56
N LEU A 294 -6.68 4.79 -3.64
CA LEU A 294 -6.39 5.85 -2.69
C LEU A 294 -7.67 6.37 -2.04
N ASP A 295 -7.71 6.41 -0.70
CA ASP A 295 -8.62 7.32 0.01
C ASP A 295 -8.24 8.75 -0.34
N ARG A 296 -9.21 9.63 -0.59
CA ARG A 296 -8.91 11.04 -0.83
C ARG A 296 -8.33 11.65 0.46
N PRO A 297 -7.07 12.14 0.47
CA PRO A 297 -6.57 12.84 1.64
C PRO A 297 -7.12 14.27 1.70
N ALA A 298 -6.89 14.94 2.83
CA ALA A 298 -7.38 16.29 3.05
C ALA A 298 -6.52 17.38 2.38
N ASP A 299 -5.29 17.06 1.96
CA ASP A 299 -4.29 18.04 1.53
C ASP A 299 -3.33 17.46 0.46
N PRO A 300 -2.72 18.33 -0.37
CA PRO A 300 -1.90 17.91 -1.51
C PRO A 300 -0.57 17.26 -1.11
N GLU A 301 0.03 17.62 0.02
CA GLU A 301 1.27 16.98 0.50
C GLU A 301 1.04 15.50 0.80
N SER A 302 -0.10 15.16 1.41
CA SER A 302 -0.52 13.78 1.65
C SER A 302 -0.72 13.02 0.34
N LEU A 303 -1.40 13.61 -0.65
CA LEU A 303 -1.59 12.96 -1.96
C LEU A 303 -0.25 12.75 -2.67
N ALA A 304 0.63 13.76 -2.68
CA ALA A 304 1.96 13.65 -3.26
C ALA A 304 2.78 12.51 -2.61
N ALA A 305 2.78 12.44 -1.28
CA ALA A 305 3.45 11.36 -0.55
C ALA A 305 2.84 9.98 -0.86
N MET A 306 1.52 9.86 -0.97
CA MET A 306 0.83 8.61 -1.36
C MET A 306 1.17 8.20 -2.80
N LEU A 307 1.21 9.14 -3.75
CA LEU A 307 1.58 8.85 -5.14
C LEU A 307 3.03 8.35 -5.23
N VAL A 308 3.97 8.99 -4.53
CA VAL A 308 5.36 8.52 -4.43
C VAL A 308 5.41 7.13 -3.81
N HIS A 309 4.72 6.90 -2.71
CA HIS A 309 4.67 5.60 -2.01
C HIS A 309 4.21 4.48 -2.95
N GLU A 310 3.05 4.64 -3.58
CA GLU A 310 2.45 3.58 -4.39
C GLU A 310 3.19 3.37 -5.71
N PHE A 311 3.78 4.42 -6.27
CA PHE A 311 4.58 4.26 -7.48
C PHE A 311 5.93 3.60 -7.21
N GLN A 312 6.51 3.78 -6.02
CA GLN A 312 7.66 2.98 -5.60
C GLN A 312 7.30 1.48 -5.51
N HIS A 313 6.15 1.13 -4.93
CA HIS A 313 5.68 -0.26 -4.96
C HIS A 313 5.56 -0.78 -6.40
N SER A 314 4.93 -0.02 -7.29
CA SER A 314 4.81 -0.38 -8.72
C SER A 314 6.17 -0.63 -9.38
N LYS A 315 7.14 0.28 -9.20
CA LYS A 315 8.49 0.13 -9.78
C LYS A 315 9.21 -1.11 -9.26
N LEU A 316 9.15 -1.38 -7.96
CA LEU A 316 9.80 -2.56 -7.37
C LEU A 316 9.11 -3.85 -7.80
N ILE A 317 7.78 -3.87 -7.91
CA ILE A 317 7.04 -5.00 -8.48
C ILE A 317 7.52 -5.27 -9.91
N GLY A 318 7.56 -4.26 -10.77
CA GLY A 318 8.06 -4.40 -12.15
C GLY A 318 9.49 -4.93 -12.19
N LEU A 319 10.37 -4.43 -11.30
CA LEU A 319 11.73 -4.94 -11.16
C LEU A 319 11.75 -6.42 -10.73
N THR A 320 10.88 -6.82 -9.79
CA THR A 320 10.83 -8.21 -9.30
C THR A 320 10.32 -9.21 -10.35
N HIS A 321 9.63 -8.73 -11.40
CA HIS A 321 9.29 -9.56 -12.55
C HIS A 321 10.46 -9.79 -13.50
N LEU A 322 11.50 -8.94 -13.45
CA LEU A 322 12.73 -9.08 -14.24
C LEU A 322 13.82 -9.83 -13.48
N THR A 323 13.92 -9.63 -12.17
CA THR A 323 14.97 -10.24 -11.35
C THR A 323 14.48 -10.55 -9.95
N ARG A 324 14.94 -11.67 -9.40
CA ARG A 324 14.55 -12.12 -8.07
C ARG A 324 15.44 -11.46 -7.02
N LEU A 325 14.86 -10.63 -6.15
CA LEU A 325 15.57 -9.94 -5.06
C LEU A 325 15.60 -10.73 -3.74
N TRP A 326 14.67 -11.68 -3.55
CA TRP A 326 14.64 -12.53 -2.37
C TRP A 326 14.09 -13.92 -2.69
N HIS A 327 14.50 -14.90 -1.90
CA HIS A 327 13.90 -16.21 -1.81
C HIS A 327 12.57 -16.14 -1.06
N ASP A 328 11.66 -17.03 -1.39
CA ASP A 328 10.35 -17.06 -0.74
C ASP A 328 10.51 -17.47 0.73
N ASP A 329 10.15 -16.57 1.64
CA ASP A 329 10.12 -16.79 3.08
C ASP A 329 8.84 -16.14 3.62
N PRO A 330 7.73 -16.89 3.74
CA PRO A 330 6.45 -16.34 4.16
C PRO A 330 6.37 -16.07 5.67
N ARG A 331 7.42 -16.37 6.44
CA ARG A 331 7.40 -16.19 7.90
C ARG A 331 7.34 -14.71 8.26
N GLU A 332 6.29 -14.34 8.97
CA GLU A 332 6.07 -12.98 9.48
C GLU A 332 6.96 -12.74 10.71
N ARG A 333 8.24 -12.46 10.47
CA ARG A 333 9.29 -12.44 11.52
C ARG A 333 9.98 -11.10 11.73
N LEU A 334 9.64 -10.09 10.93
CA LEU A 334 10.34 -8.80 10.92
C LEU A 334 9.43 -7.69 11.44
N TYR A 335 9.96 -6.82 12.30
CA TYR A 335 9.28 -5.59 12.67
C TYR A 335 9.37 -4.56 11.53
N ALA A 336 8.23 -4.14 11.01
CA ALA A 336 8.12 -3.04 10.05
C ALA A 336 7.63 -1.76 10.77
N PRO A 337 8.42 -0.68 10.80
CA PRO A 337 8.07 0.54 11.54
C PRO A 337 6.79 1.27 11.09
N TRP A 338 6.25 0.90 9.93
CA TRP A 338 5.07 1.49 9.30
C TRP A 338 3.84 0.56 9.32
N ARG A 339 3.93 -0.65 9.90
CA ARG A 339 2.83 -1.60 10.01
C ARG A 339 2.71 -2.18 11.42
N ASP A 340 1.48 -2.52 11.76
CA ASP A 340 1.14 -3.08 13.07
C ASP A 340 1.48 -4.57 13.20
N ASP A 341 1.54 -5.29 12.09
CA ASP A 341 1.85 -6.72 12.00
C ASP A 341 3.33 -6.98 11.66
N PRO A 342 3.92 -8.08 12.17
CA PRO A 342 5.20 -8.58 11.68
C PRO A 342 5.14 -8.88 10.18
N ARG A 343 6.26 -8.71 9.47
CA ARG A 343 6.32 -8.84 8.01
C ARG A 343 7.27 -9.96 7.56
N PRO A 344 6.98 -10.62 6.44
CA PRO A 344 7.96 -11.43 5.74
C PRO A 344 8.98 -10.53 5.03
N ILE A 345 10.12 -11.11 4.62
CA ILE A 345 11.22 -10.37 3.97
C ILE A 345 10.75 -9.58 2.74
N GLY A 346 9.93 -10.17 1.88
CA GLY A 346 9.42 -9.50 0.69
C GLY A 346 8.56 -8.28 1.02
N GLY A 347 7.71 -8.39 2.04
CA GLY A 347 6.92 -7.27 2.54
C GLY A 347 7.77 -6.16 3.16
N MET A 348 8.91 -6.52 3.75
CA MET A 348 9.85 -5.57 4.34
C MET A 348 10.67 -4.82 3.28
N VAL A 349 11.17 -5.49 2.25
CA VAL A 349 11.87 -4.86 1.12
C VAL A 349 10.92 -3.92 0.35
N GLN A 350 9.69 -4.36 0.11
CA GLN A 350 8.64 -3.53 -0.51
C GLN A 350 8.39 -2.24 0.29
N GLY A 351 8.15 -2.36 1.59
CA GLY A 351 7.94 -1.19 2.44
C GLY A 351 9.17 -0.28 2.51
N LEU A 352 10.38 -0.84 2.67
CA LEU A 352 11.61 -0.04 2.73
C LEU A 352 11.79 0.81 1.47
N TYR A 353 11.52 0.25 0.30
CA TYR A 353 11.64 0.98 -0.95
C TYR A 353 10.62 2.13 -1.08
N ALA A 354 9.36 1.88 -0.72
CA ALA A 354 8.33 2.92 -0.68
C ALA A 354 8.67 4.05 0.32
N PHE A 355 9.11 3.68 1.52
CA PHE A 355 9.52 4.64 2.54
C PHE A 355 10.81 5.40 2.19
N THR A 356 11.69 4.85 1.35
CA THR A 356 12.85 5.57 0.81
C THR A 356 12.37 6.72 -0.11
N GLY A 357 11.39 6.46 -0.98
CA GLY A 357 10.78 7.50 -1.81
C GLY A 357 10.07 8.59 -0.99
N MET A 358 9.27 8.18 0.00
CA MET A 358 8.63 9.15 0.91
C MET A 358 9.63 9.97 1.70
N THR A 359 10.73 9.34 2.17
CA THR A 359 11.78 10.06 2.90
C THR A 359 12.40 11.14 2.01
N ALA A 360 12.67 10.85 0.74
CA ALA A 360 13.17 11.85 -0.21
C ALA A 360 12.19 13.00 -0.40
N PHE A 361 10.89 12.72 -0.59
CA PHE A 361 9.87 13.77 -0.72
C PHE A 361 9.78 14.68 0.52
N TRP A 362 9.70 14.08 1.72
CA TRP A 362 9.60 14.85 2.95
C TRP A 362 10.88 15.62 3.28
N ARG A 363 12.05 15.10 2.88
CA ARG A 363 13.35 15.77 3.02
C ARG A 363 13.35 17.11 2.29
N GLU A 364 12.86 17.14 1.05
CA GLU A 364 12.81 18.38 0.25
C GLU A 364 11.81 19.38 0.84
N LEU A 365 10.62 18.92 1.29
CA LEU A 365 9.69 19.80 2.01
C LEU A 365 10.25 20.32 3.35
N ALA A 366 11.04 19.52 4.06
CA ALA A 366 11.71 19.95 5.28
C ALA A 366 12.74 21.07 5.01
N GLY A 367 13.42 21.01 3.84
CA GLY A 367 14.34 22.04 3.36
C GLY A 367 13.67 23.37 3.01
N ASN A 368 12.37 23.34 2.70
CA ASN A 368 11.53 24.52 2.47
C ASN A 368 10.85 25.04 3.76
N ASP A 369 11.43 24.75 4.92
CA ASP A 369 10.96 25.16 6.25
C ASP A 369 9.51 24.73 6.60
N SER A 370 8.98 23.68 5.95
CA SER A 370 7.69 23.09 6.33
C SER A 370 7.81 22.36 7.68
N GLU A 371 7.11 22.82 8.72
CA GLU A 371 7.08 22.18 10.04
C GLU A 371 6.61 20.72 9.94
N ARG A 372 5.59 20.47 9.11
CA ARG A 372 5.12 19.12 8.82
C ARG A 372 6.16 18.31 8.03
N GLY A 373 6.79 18.93 7.03
CA GLY A 373 7.88 18.31 6.27
C GLY A 373 9.03 17.85 7.17
N GLN A 374 9.46 18.70 8.10
CA GLN A 374 10.50 18.38 9.09
C GLN A 374 10.12 17.18 9.98
N PHE A 375 8.89 17.15 10.48
CA PHE A 375 8.40 16.04 11.31
C PHE A 375 8.30 14.73 10.54
N GLU A 376 7.66 14.75 9.37
CA GLU A 376 7.49 13.55 8.57
C GLU A 376 8.85 13.07 8.04
N PHE A 377 9.78 13.96 7.65
CA PHE A 377 11.15 13.58 7.30
C PHE A 377 11.86 12.87 8.46
N ALA A 378 11.80 13.42 9.68
CA ALA A 378 12.40 12.81 10.86
C ALA A 378 11.81 11.42 11.16
N CYS A 379 10.51 11.25 10.99
CA CYS A 379 9.86 9.95 11.15
C CYS A 379 10.30 8.96 10.07
N HIS A 380 10.18 9.35 8.79
CA HIS A 380 10.42 8.46 7.65
C HIS A 380 11.89 8.06 7.54
N ARG A 381 12.85 8.98 7.77
CA ARG A 381 14.28 8.65 7.77
C ARG A 381 14.63 7.61 8.84
N ALA A 382 14.06 7.73 10.04
CA ALA A 382 14.33 6.81 11.13
C ALA A 382 13.66 5.44 10.92
N MET A 383 12.44 5.42 10.36
CA MET A 383 11.75 4.19 9.96
C MET A 383 12.54 3.44 8.87
N ALA A 384 12.88 4.11 7.77
CA ALA A 384 13.62 3.53 6.66
C ALA A 384 15.01 3.04 7.10
N TRP A 385 15.74 3.84 7.88
CA TRP A 385 17.06 3.44 8.38
C TRP A 385 17.02 2.23 9.32
N ARG A 386 16.04 2.18 10.23
CA ARG A 386 15.85 1.02 11.10
C ARG A 386 15.53 -0.23 10.30
N ALA A 387 14.67 -0.11 9.30
CA ALA A 387 14.31 -1.19 8.40
C ALA A 387 15.51 -1.71 7.60
N ALA A 388 16.26 -0.81 6.95
CA ALA A 388 17.46 -1.15 6.20
C ALA A 388 18.47 -1.92 7.05
N LYS A 389 18.76 -1.44 8.28
CA LYS A 389 19.66 -2.13 9.21
C LYS A 389 19.17 -3.51 9.62
N LEU A 390 17.85 -3.68 9.80
CA LEU A 390 17.27 -4.96 10.21
C LEU A 390 17.48 -6.05 9.15
N ILE A 391 17.34 -5.70 7.87
CA ILE A 391 17.35 -6.69 6.77
C ILE A 391 18.66 -6.75 5.99
N ARG A 392 19.63 -5.87 6.26
CA ARG A 392 20.89 -5.72 5.47
C ARG A 392 21.63 -7.02 5.17
N SER A 393 21.52 -8.02 6.04
CA SER A 393 22.22 -9.31 5.90
C SER A 393 21.26 -10.49 6.09
N ASP A 394 19.97 -10.30 5.78
CA ASP A 394 18.98 -11.37 5.89
C ASP A 394 19.29 -12.50 4.88
N ALA A 395 19.32 -13.74 5.36
CA ALA A 395 19.68 -14.91 4.57
C ALA A 395 18.69 -15.22 3.43
N ALA A 396 17.49 -14.64 3.46
CA ALA A 396 16.52 -14.80 2.38
C ALA A 396 16.81 -13.88 1.17
N LEU A 397 17.75 -12.94 1.26
CA LEU A 397 18.11 -12.08 0.13
C LEU A 397 18.96 -12.82 -0.89
N THR A 398 18.70 -12.58 -2.18
CA THR A 398 19.59 -13.03 -3.27
C THR A 398 20.79 -12.08 -3.38
N GLU A 399 21.78 -12.43 -4.22
CA GLU A 399 22.90 -11.52 -4.53
C GLU A 399 22.42 -10.17 -5.09
N THR A 400 21.42 -10.18 -5.98
CA THR A 400 20.82 -8.96 -6.51
C THR A 400 20.03 -8.20 -5.44
N GLY A 401 19.36 -8.90 -4.52
CA GLY A 401 18.73 -8.30 -3.35
C GLY A 401 19.70 -7.61 -2.41
N LEU A 402 20.86 -8.22 -2.15
CA LEU A 402 21.93 -7.63 -1.35
C LEU A 402 22.48 -6.36 -2.03
N ARG A 403 22.71 -6.39 -3.35
CA ARG A 403 23.10 -5.19 -4.12
C ARG A 403 22.03 -4.10 -4.00
N PHE A 404 20.76 -4.44 -4.23
CA PHE A 404 19.66 -3.50 -4.14
C PHE A 404 19.61 -2.81 -2.78
N LEU A 405 19.65 -3.59 -1.69
CA LEU A 405 19.62 -3.05 -0.34
C LEU A 405 20.87 -2.27 0.04
N LYS A 406 22.03 -2.66 -0.47
CA LYS A 406 23.26 -1.87 -0.32
C LYS A 406 23.07 -0.47 -0.91
N THR A 407 22.60 -0.38 -2.15
CA THR A 407 22.35 0.91 -2.83
C THR A 407 21.27 1.74 -2.12
N VAL A 408 20.18 1.12 -1.66
CA VAL A 408 19.17 1.79 -0.82
C VAL A 408 19.79 2.35 0.45
N THR A 409 20.63 1.55 1.13
CA THR A 409 21.28 1.97 2.38
C THR A 409 22.27 3.11 2.16
N GLU A 410 23.07 3.05 1.10
CA GLU A 410 23.99 4.13 0.69
C GLU A 410 23.24 5.43 0.36
N THR A 411 22.00 5.33 -0.11
CA THR A 411 21.13 6.49 -0.35
C THR A 411 20.61 7.10 0.96
N LEU A 412 20.21 6.27 1.93
CA LEU A 412 19.63 6.69 3.20
C LEU A 412 20.67 7.20 4.22
N GLU A 413 21.90 6.71 4.13
CA GLU A 413 22.99 7.01 5.07
C GLU A 413 23.30 8.52 5.20
N PRO A 414 23.52 9.30 4.12
CA PRO A 414 23.80 10.73 4.26
C PRO A 414 22.63 11.49 4.90
N TRP A 415 21.38 11.05 4.68
CA TRP A 415 20.18 11.71 5.23
C TRP A 415 20.07 11.61 6.75
N GLN A 416 20.86 10.75 7.39
CA GLN A 416 20.91 10.68 8.86
C GLN A 416 21.55 11.92 9.48
N ALA A 417 22.42 12.60 8.73
CA ALA A 417 23.10 13.82 9.17
C ALA A 417 22.31 15.11 8.85
N ASP A 418 21.26 15.02 8.03
CA ASP A 418 20.46 16.19 7.65
C ASP A 418 19.81 16.83 8.89
N PRO A 419 19.87 18.16 9.03
CA PRO A 419 19.39 18.84 10.21
C PRO A 419 17.86 18.79 10.28
N VAL A 420 17.35 18.58 11.49
CA VAL A 420 15.94 18.76 11.87
C VAL A 420 15.93 19.44 13.24
N PRO A 421 15.03 20.40 13.51
CA PRO A 421 14.93 21.03 14.82
C PRO A 421 14.82 19.98 15.94
N SER A 422 15.56 20.20 17.04
CA SER A 422 15.68 19.22 18.13
C SER A 422 14.34 18.86 18.76
N GLU A 423 13.40 19.81 18.83
CA GLU A 423 12.05 19.57 19.35
C GLU A 423 11.26 18.61 18.44
N VAL A 424 11.31 18.84 17.12
CA VAL A 424 10.65 18.00 16.11
C VAL A 424 11.24 16.58 16.12
N ASP A 425 12.57 16.47 16.15
CA ASP A 425 13.28 15.19 16.21
C ASP A 425 12.97 14.42 17.52
N SER A 426 12.83 15.12 18.65
CA SER A 426 12.38 14.55 19.93
C SER A 426 10.95 14.00 19.85
N VAL A 427 10.03 14.73 19.22
CA VAL A 427 8.65 14.29 19.01
C VAL A 427 8.62 13.06 18.08
N ALA A 428 9.33 13.09 16.95
CA ALA A 428 9.42 11.96 16.03
C ALA A 428 9.96 10.69 16.70
N ARG A 429 11.05 10.79 17.49
CA ARG A 429 11.59 9.66 18.25
C ARG A 429 10.58 9.07 19.23
N ARG A 430 9.83 9.91 19.96
CA ARG A 430 8.78 9.44 20.87
C ARG A 430 7.66 8.73 20.12
N THR A 431 7.22 9.27 18.99
CA THR A 431 6.19 8.64 18.13
C THR A 431 6.63 7.26 17.63
N LEU A 432 7.89 7.12 17.19
CA LEU A 432 8.40 5.83 16.71
C LEU A 432 8.67 4.84 17.85
N ALA A 433 9.10 5.32 19.01
CA ALA A 433 9.23 4.50 20.20
C ALA A 433 7.86 3.95 20.63
N ASP A 434 6.85 4.82 20.68
CA ASP A 434 5.47 4.43 21.02
C ASP A 434 4.94 3.28 20.16
N HIS A 435 5.06 3.40 18.84
CA HIS A 435 4.67 2.33 17.93
C HIS A 435 5.45 1.02 18.20
N TYR A 436 6.77 1.12 18.40
CA TYR A 436 7.58 -0.07 18.66
C TYR A 436 7.21 -0.75 19.99
N LEU A 437 6.92 0.02 21.04
CA LEU A 437 6.44 -0.52 22.32
C LEU A 437 5.13 -1.29 22.14
N GLY A 438 4.15 -0.65 21.47
CA GLY A 438 2.88 -1.28 21.16
C GLY A 438 3.02 -2.56 20.34
N TRP A 439 3.93 -2.56 19.37
CA TRP A 439 4.25 -3.72 18.58
C TRP A 439 4.87 -4.84 19.44
N ARG A 440 5.88 -4.54 20.26
CA ARG A 440 6.52 -5.52 21.15
C ARG A 440 5.52 -6.17 22.10
N ILE A 441 4.71 -5.36 22.78
CA ILE A 441 3.67 -5.82 23.72
C ILE A 441 2.71 -6.82 23.08
N ARG A 442 2.37 -6.61 21.80
CA ARG A 442 1.39 -7.43 21.07
C ARG A 442 2.00 -8.64 20.40
N HIS A 443 3.24 -8.55 19.91
CA HIS A 443 3.81 -9.55 19.01
C HIS A 443 4.98 -10.34 19.59
N ILE A 444 5.63 -9.88 20.66
CA ILE A 444 6.67 -10.66 21.33
C ILE A 444 6.05 -11.47 22.46
N ARG A 445 6.43 -12.75 22.55
CA ARG A 445 6.06 -13.65 23.64
C ARG A 445 7.31 -14.03 24.40
N PRO A 446 7.56 -13.45 25.59
CA PRO A 446 8.68 -13.85 26.43
C PRO A 446 8.65 -15.36 26.70
N ASP A 447 9.82 -15.94 26.92
CA ASP A 447 9.94 -17.35 27.33
C ASP A 447 9.10 -17.60 28.60
N SER A 448 8.19 -18.57 28.53
CA SER A 448 7.27 -18.89 29.63
C SER A 448 7.99 -19.37 30.88
N THR A 449 9.16 -19.99 30.75
CA THR A 449 10.02 -20.40 31.86
C THR A 449 10.55 -19.18 32.60
N VAL A 450 11.06 -18.19 31.85
CA VAL A 450 11.58 -16.93 32.42
C VAL A 450 10.46 -16.16 33.10
N VAL A 451 9.29 -16.05 32.48
CA VAL A 451 8.13 -15.36 33.08
C VAL A 451 7.73 -16.02 34.40
N ARG A 452 7.65 -17.36 34.42
CA ARG A 452 7.30 -18.12 35.63
C ARG A 452 8.34 -17.92 36.74
N GLU A 453 9.63 -18.04 36.43
CA GLU A 453 10.71 -17.82 37.40
C GLU A 453 10.67 -16.43 38.01
N LEU A 454 10.49 -15.38 37.19
CA LEU A 454 10.42 -14.00 37.66
C LEU A 454 9.17 -13.76 38.52
N ALA A 455 8.02 -14.32 38.13
CA ALA A 455 6.78 -14.21 38.91
C ALA A 455 6.89 -14.95 40.26
N GLU A 456 7.51 -16.13 40.29
CA GLU A 456 7.78 -16.89 41.52
C GLU A 456 8.77 -16.14 42.44
N ALA A 457 9.85 -15.59 41.88
CA ALA A 457 10.84 -14.82 42.62
C ALA A 457 10.24 -13.53 43.21
N TRP A 458 9.44 -12.80 42.43
CA TRP A 458 8.67 -11.64 42.90
C TRP A 458 7.77 -12.03 44.09
N THR A 459 6.94 -13.06 43.91
CA THR A 459 5.94 -13.48 44.92
C THR A 459 6.62 -13.97 46.20
N SER A 460 7.75 -14.68 46.06
CA SER A 460 8.54 -15.19 47.19
C SER A 460 9.48 -14.16 47.82
N ARG A 461 9.56 -12.94 47.27
CA ARG A 461 10.55 -11.91 47.65
C ARG A 461 12.01 -12.42 47.62
N ARG A 462 12.34 -13.24 46.62
CA ARG A 462 13.69 -13.80 46.39
C ARG A 462 14.36 -13.10 45.20
N HIS A 463 15.68 -13.20 45.12
CA HIS A 463 16.40 -12.80 43.92
C HIS A 463 16.16 -13.81 42.79
N PRO A 464 15.96 -13.35 41.54
CA PRO A 464 15.80 -14.23 40.40
C PRO A 464 17.09 -14.99 40.10
N ALA A 465 16.97 -16.28 39.75
CA ALA A 465 18.10 -17.12 39.41
C ALA A 465 18.67 -16.81 38.02
N SER A 466 17.80 -16.44 37.08
CA SER A 466 18.13 -16.04 35.71
C SER A 466 18.61 -14.59 35.68
N ARG A 467 19.86 -14.37 35.23
CA ARG A 467 20.45 -13.02 35.01
C ARG A 467 20.67 -12.69 33.53
N ARG A 468 20.26 -13.57 32.61
CA ARG A 468 20.46 -13.40 31.17
C ARG A 468 19.25 -13.89 30.41
N PHE A 469 18.67 -12.98 29.64
CA PHE A 469 17.71 -13.31 28.61
C PHE A 469 18.47 -13.79 27.37
N ALA A 470 17.99 -14.86 26.74
CA ALA A 470 18.30 -15.05 25.32
C ALA A 470 17.76 -13.83 24.54
N GLY A 471 18.30 -13.55 23.35
CA GLY A 471 17.77 -12.47 22.51
C GLY A 471 16.27 -12.60 22.26
N ASP A 472 15.62 -11.54 21.75
CA ASP A 472 14.18 -11.54 21.54
C ASP A 472 13.72 -12.78 20.73
N PRO A 473 12.67 -13.49 21.18
CA PRO A 473 12.09 -14.56 20.40
C PRO A 473 11.48 -14.00 19.11
N LEU A 474 11.28 -14.89 18.13
CA LEU A 474 10.57 -14.50 16.91
C LEU A 474 9.16 -13.98 17.25
N PRO A 475 8.72 -12.88 16.62
CA PRO A 475 7.38 -12.37 16.86
C PRO A 475 6.33 -13.36 16.37
N THR A 476 5.15 -13.30 16.99
CA THR A 476 3.95 -13.99 16.52
C THR A 476 3.10 -13.04 15.69
N PRO A 477 2.49 -13.50 14.59
CA PRO A 477 1.57 -12.68 13.80
C PRO A 477 0.25 -12.41 14.52
N ILE A 478 -0.08 -13.23 15.53
CA ILE A 478 -1.30 -13.08 16.33
C ILE A 478 -1.05 -12.05 17.44
N ALA A 479 -1.69 -10.88 17.34
CA ALA A 479 -1.60 -9.82 18.33
C ALA A 479 -2.23 -10.23 19.69
N ASP A 480 -1.57 -9.92 20.80
CA ASP A 480 -2.15 -9.99 22.16
C ASP A 480 -2.70 -8.62 22.55
N GLY A 481 -3.97 -8.40 22.21
CA GLY A 481 -4.75 -7.21 22.55
C GLY A 481 -4.75 -6.13 21.48
N ASP A 482 -5.68 -5.20 21.65
CA ASP A 482 -5.92 -4.10 20.73
C ASP A 482 -4.86 -2.99 20.84
N TRP A 483 -4.62 -2.32 19.70
CA TRP A 483 -3.77 -1.15 19.60
C TRP A 483 -4.43 -0.05 18.78
N SER A 484 -3.95 1.18 18.96
CA SER A 484 -4.41 2.36 18.24
C SER A 484 -3.23 3.26 17.88
N HIS A 485 -3.33 3.93 16.73
CA HIS A 485 -2.39 4.98 16.31
C HIS A 485 -2.79 6.37 16.80
N SER A 486 -3.75 6.45 17.72
CA SER A 486 -4.33 7.72 18.20
C SER A 486 -3.26 8.74 18.61
N ARG A 487 -2.19 8.33 19.31
CA ARG A 487 -1.10 9.23 19.71
C ARG A 487 -0.32 9.79 18.53
N THR A 488 0.01 8.94 17.56
CA THR A 488 0.67 9.37 16.31
C THR A 488 -0.22 10.32 15.53
N ASP A 489 -1.51 10.02 15.42
CA ASP A 489 -2.48 10.85 14.69
C ASP A 489 -2.72 12.19 15.38
N LEU A 490 -2.82 12.20 16.71
CA LEU A 490 -2.89 13.42 17.52
C LEU A 490 -1.61 14.26 17.35
N THR A 491 -0.44 13.62 17.31
CA THR A 491 0.84 14.30 17.09
C THR A 491 0.86 14.97 15.71
N ARG A 492 0.47 14.24 14.65
CA ARG A 492 0.35 14.78 13.28
C ARG A 492 -0.65 15.92 13.20
N LEU A 493 -1.80 15.78 13.87
CA LEU A 493 -2.81 16.84 13.95
C LEU A 493 -2.26 18.09 14.65
N ALA A 494 -1.50 17.91 15.73
CA ALA A 494 -0.87 18.99 16.48
C ALA A 494 0.15 19.77 15.64
N ILE A 495 0.96 19.06 14.85
CA ILE A 495 2.00 19.64 13.98
C ILE A 495 1.36 20.31 12.77
N SER A 496 0.39 19.65 12.12
CA SER A 496 -0.17 20.15 10.87
C SER A 496 -1.16 21.31 11.07
N ARG A 497 -1.85 21.37 12.21
CA ARG A 497 -2.92 22.36 12.46
C ARG A 497 -2.72 23.21 13.72
N GLY A 498 -1.64 22.97 14.46
CA GLY A 498 -1.31 23.66 15.71
C GLY A 498 -2.13 23.22 16.93
N ARG A 499 -1.66 23.62 18.11
CA ARG A 499 -2.25 23.27 19.42
C ARG A 499 -3.71 23.70 19.58
N LYS A 500 -4.13 24.81 18.97
CA LYS A 500 -5.53 25.28 19.03
C LYS A 500 -6.46 24.31 18.33
N ALA A 501 -6.10 23.84 17.13
CA ALA A 501 -6.89 22.87 16.39
C ALA A 501 -6.92 21.51 17.12
N LEU A 502 -5.81 21.09 17.72
CA LEU A 502 -5.75 19.89 18.55
C LEU A 502 -6.79 19.95 19.69
N LYS A 503 -6.84 21.06 20.45
CA LYS A 503 -7.82 21.22 21.55
C LYS A 503 -9.27 21.10 21.10
N THR A 504 -9.58 21.56 19.89
CA THR A 504 -10.95 21.50 19.33
C THR A 504 -11.28 20.13 18.73
N HIS A 505 -10.33 19.48 18.07
CA HIS A 505 -10.61 18.34 17.19
C HIS A 505 -10.02 17.02 17.67
N TRP A 506 -9.30 16.94 18.79
CA TRP A 506 -8.68 15.67 19.23
C TRP A 506 -9.69 14.52 19.37
N LYS A 507 -10.95 14.81 19.73
CA LYS A 507 -12.02 13.81 19.85
C LYS A 507 -12.46 13.21 18.49
N THR A 508 -12.10 13.83 17.38
CA THR A 508 -12.35 13.26 16.05
C THR A 508 -11.30 12.21 15.66
N VAL A 509 -10.19 12.12 16.42
CA VAL A 509 -9.18 11.08 16.21
C VAL A 509 -9.73 9.74 16.72
N PRO A 510 -9.83 8.71 15.85
CA PRO A 510 -10.36 7.42 16.24
C PRO A 510 -9.64 6.83 17.46
N ARG A 511 -10.41 6.34 18.44
CA ARG A 511 -9.91 5.70 19.68
C ARG A 511 -8.98 6.56 20.54
N ALA A 512 -8.89 7.87 20.30
CA ALA A 512 -8.11 8.77 21.14
C ALA A 512 -8.72 8.87 22.55
N THR A 513 -7.87 8.82 23.56
CA THR A 513 -8.26 8.98 24.96
C THR A 513 -7.80 10.33 25.52
N SER A 514 -8.38 10.75 26.65
CA SER A 514 -7.90 11.94 27.36
C SER A 514 -6.42 11.82 27.76
N ALA A 515 -5.96 10.61 28.12
CA ALA A 515 -4.56 10.34 28.43
C ALA A 515 -3.64 10.58 27.21
N ASP A 516 -4.03 10.11 26.03
CA ASP A 516 -3.28 10.33 24.78
C ASP A 516 -3.21 11.83 24.43
N PHE A 517 -4.31 12.55 24.61
CA PHE A 517 -4.38 13.99 24.40
C PHE A 517 -3.45 14.76 25.35
N LEU A 518 -3.48 14.45 26.64
CA LEU A 518 -2.59 15.05 27.65
C LEU A 518 -1.11 14.77 27.35
N LEU A 519 -0.80 13.55 26.93
CA LEU A 519 0.55 13.15 26.53
C LEU A 519 1.07 13.99 25.36
N VAL A 520 0.26 14.18 24.31
CA VAL A 520 0.63 14.98 23.13
C VAL A 520 0.73 16.48 23.46
N LEU A 521 -0.03 16.97 24.45
CA LEU A 521 0.12 18.33 24.97
C LEU A 521 1.37 18.53 25.84
N GLY A 522 2.09 17.46 26.20
CA GLY A 522 3.23 17.50 27.11
C GLY A 522 2.83 17.60 28.59
N GLN A 523 1.57 17.31 28.94
CA GLN A 523 1.09 17.27 30.32
C GLN A 523 1.31 15.86 30.89
N TYR A 524 2.58 15.50 31.07
CA TYR A 524 3.01 14.12 31.32
C TYR A 524 2.51 13.56 32.65
N GLU A 525 2.53 14.34 33.74
CA GLU A 525 2.08 13.90 35.05
C GLU A 525 0.58 13.58 35.07
N ASP A 526 -0.22 14.40 34.38
CA ASP A 526 -1.66 14.17 34.21
C ASP A 526 -1.91 12.94 33.32
N ALA A 527 -1.17 12.80 32.22
CA ALA A 527 -1.24 11.62 31.36
C ALA A 527 -0.90 10.34 32.12
N ILE A 528 0.13 10.35 32.97
CA ILE A 528 0.51 9.21 33.83
C ILE A 528 -0.64 8.83 34.77
N ARG A 529 -1.28 9.81 35.41
CA ARG A 529 -2.43 9.56 36.30
C ARG A 529 -3.58 8.90 35.55
N GLU A 530 -3.90 9.39 34.35
CA GLU A 530 -4.97 8.83 33.52
C GLU A 530 -4.63 7.42 33.01
N TYR A 531 -3.41 7.17 32.54
CA TYR A 531 -3.01 5.82 32.13
C TYR A 531 -3.03 4.81 33.29
N ARG A 532 -2.65 5.23 34.51
CA ARG A 532 -2.78 4.40 35.72
C ARG A 532 -4.23 4.05 36.03
N ALA A 533 -5.14 5.01 35.91
CA ALA A 533 -6.57 4.75 36.11
C ALA A 533 -7.07 3.71 35.10
N ARG A 534 -6.72 3.87 33.82
CA ARG A 534 -7.08 2.91 32.76
C ARG A 534 -6.49 1.52 32.97
N LEU A 535 -5.23 1.43 33.38
CA LEU A 535 -4.58 0.14 33.70
C LEU A 535 -5.09 -0.48 35.00
N SER A 536 -5.79 0.28 35.84
CA SER A 536 -6.50 -0.30 37.00
C SER A 536 -7.80 -0.99 36.56
N GLU A 537 -8.43 -0.51 35.48
CA GLU A 537 -9.64 -1.10 34.88
C GLU A 537 -9.30 -2.27 33.93
N ASP A 538 -8.32 -2.08 33.04
CA ASP A 538 -7.81 -3.09 32.11
C ASP A 538 -6.27 -3.17 32.22
N PRO A 539 -5.76 -3.97 33.18
CA PRO A 539 -4.32 -4.11 33.42
C PRO A 539 -3.52 -4.67 32.25
N ASP A 540 -4.19 -5.31 31.28
CA ASP A 540 -3.54 -5.91 30.13
C ASP A 540 -3.66 -5.06 28.87
N ASN A 541 -4.16 -3.82 28.95
CA ASN A 541 -4.33 -2.94 27.81
C ASN A 541 -3.00 -2.54 27.15
N PRO A 542 -2.67 -2.97 25.92
CA PRO A 542 -1.39 -2.63 25.29
C PRO A 542 -1.20 -1.14 25.07
N ALA A 543 -2.25 -0.46 24.57
CA ALA A 543 -2.22 0.96 24.26
C ALA A 543 -1.96 1.84 25.49
N SER A 544 -2.55 1.49 26.64
CA SER A 544 -2.37 2.22 27.89
C SER A 544 -1.01 1.93 28.53
N LEU A 545 -0.50 0.69 28.44
CA LEU A 545 0.83 0.34 28.94
C LEU A 545 1.95 1.08 28.18
N ALA A 546 1.87 1.10 26.85
CA ALA A 546 2.83 1.87 26.05
C ALA A 546 2.72 3.37 26.31
N GLY A 547 1.49 3.91 26.40
CA GLY A 547 1.27 5.32 26.74
C GLY A 547 1.87 5.71 28.09
N LEU A 548 1.70 4.85 29.11
CA LEU A 548 2.33 5.01 30.42
C LEU A 548 3.86 4.98 30.32
N ALA A 549 4.43 4.03 29.58
CA ALA A 549 5.88 3.91 29.39
C ALA A 549 6.47 5.18 28.76
N VAL A 550 5.86 5.68 27.68
CA VAL A 550 6.27 6.92 27.02
C VAL A 550 6.15 8.11 27.98
N ALA A 551 5.03 8.25 28.68
CA ALA A 551 4.82 9.35 29.62
C ALA A 551 5.84 9.34 30.79
N LEU A 552 6.12 8.17 31.35
CA LEU A 552 7.13 8.00 32.42
C LEU A 552 8.54 8.34 31.94
N SER A 553 8.89 7.99 30.70
CA SER A 553 10.20 8.29 30.10
C SER A 553 10.42 9.78 29.87
N ALA A 554 9.34 10.55 29.72
CA ALA A 554 9.41 11.99 29.56
C ALA A 554 9.71 12.73 30.88
N VAL A 555 9.40 12.12 32.04
CA VAL A 555 9.55 12.76 33.36
C VAL A 555 10.61 12.11 34.26
N SER A 556 11.06 10.89 33.97
CA SER A 556 12.00 10.17 34.83
C SER A 556 12.90 9.19 34.06
N THR A 557 14.11 8.96 34.57
CA THR A 557 15.04 7.91 34.10
C THR A 557 15.10 6.73 35.08
N SER A 558 14.00 6.47 35.79
CA SER A 558 13.90 5.40 36.80
C SER A 558 14.13 4.01 36.17
N PRO A 559 14.55 2.99 36.97
CA PRO A 559 14.60 1.61 36.50
C PRO A 559 13.27 1.15 35.90
N ALA A 560 12.14 1.53 36.51
CA ALA A 560 10.80 1.26 35.99
C ALA A 560 10.59 1.79 34.57
N SER A 561 10.89 3.09 34.35
CA SER A 561 10.71 3.72 33.05
C SER A 561 11.58 3.08 31.97
N ARG A 562 12.87 2.85 32.24
CA ARG A 562 13.78 2.18 31.29
C ARG A 562 13.30 0.76 30.94
N THR A 563 12.92 -0.02 31.96
CA THR A 563 12.44 -1.40 31.76
C THR A 563 11.16 -1.46 30.95
N LEU A 564 10.23 -0.52 31.18
CA LEU A 564 9.00 -0.40 30.37
C LEU A 564 9.29 0.04 28.93
N MET A 565 10.34 0.83 28.70
CA MET A 565 10.73 1.23 27.34
C MET A 565 11.44 0.09 26.58
N ASP A 566 12.23 -0.72 27.27
CA ASP A 566 13.08 -1.74 26.63
C ASP A 566 12.39 -3.11 26.54
N HIS A 567 11.64 -3.49 27.58
CA HIS A 567 11.04 -4.83 27.73
C HIS A 567 9.58 -4.79 28.19
N PRO A 568 8.69 -4.00 27.55
CA PRO A 568 7.30 -3.87 27.99
C PRO A 568 6.53 -5.20 27.94
N GLU A 569 6.85 -6.08 26.97
CA GLU A 569 6.25 -7.40 26.83
C GLU A 569 6.57 -8.32 28.01
N LEU A 570 7.80 -8.26 28.54
CA LEU A 570 8.23 -9.05 29.69
C LEU A 570 7.55 -8.54 30.96
N VAL A 571 7.56 -7.23 31.16
CA VAL A 571 6.88 -6.60 32.30
C VAL A 571 5.40 -6.98 32.31
N ARG A 572 4.71 -6.88 31.16
CA ARG A 572 3.29 -7.26 31.05
C ARG A 572 3.09 -8.74 31.36
N ALA A 573 3.91 -9.63 30.83
CA ALA A 573 3.80 -11.07 31.05
C ALA A 573 4.02 -11.45 32.53
N VAL A 574 5.05 -10.88 33.18
CA VAL A 574 5.32 -11.11 34.60
C VAL A 574 4.22 -10.50 35.47
N HIS A 575 3.77 -9.28 35.15
CA HIS A 575 2.65 -8.64 35.87
C HIS A 575 1.40 -9.52 35.79
N ARG A 576 1.00 -9.97 34.59
CA ARG A 576 -0.13 -10.89 34.39
C ARG A 576 0.01 -12.16 35.23
N ALA A 577 1.20 -12.77 35.25
CA ALA A 577 1.49 -13.97 36.05
C ALA A 577 1.42 -13.72 37.56
N VAL A 578 1.96 -12.59 38.05
CA VAL A 578 1.89 -12.19 39.46
C VAL A 578 0.44 -11.94 39.88
N ARG A 579 -0.34 -11.19 39.09
CA ARG A 579 -1.75 -10.89 39.40
C ARG A 579 -2.60 -12.15 39.56
N ALA A 580 -2.30 -13.21 38.81
CA ALA A 580 -3.01 -14.48 38.91
C ALA A 580 -2.84 -15.18 40.28
N HIS A 581 -1.82 -14.80 41.06
CA HIS A 581 -1.46 -15.47 42.31
C HIS A 581 -1.52 -14.55 43.56
N THR A 582 -2.07 -13.34 43.44
CA THR A 582 -2.21 -12.40 44.56
C THR A 582 -3.59 -11.74 44.61
N ALA A 583 -4.15 -11.60 45.81
CA ALA A 583 -5.39 -10.86 46.04
C ALA A 583 -5.21 -9.34 45.96
N LYS A 584 -3.98 -8.84 46.07
CA LYS A 584 -3.63 -7.41 45.94
C LYS A 584 -2.56 -7.27 44.84
N PRO A 585 -2.97 -7.09 43.58
CA PRO A 585 -2.02 -6.98 42.48
C PRO A 585 -1.17 -5.70 42.63
N PRO A 586 0.16 -5.78 42.43
CA PRO A 586 1.01 -4.59 42.41
C PRO A 586 0.70 -3.73 41.17
N ALA A 587 1.06 -2.45 41.23
CA ALA A 587 1.08 -1.61 40.04
C ALA A 587 2.14 -2.13 39.05
N VAL A 588 1.90 -1.97 37.74
CA VAL A 588 2.81 -2.50 36.71
C VAL A 588 4.20 -1.89 36.80
N GLU A 589 4.31 -0.63 37.23
CA GLU A 589 5.58 0.06 37.43
C GLU A 589 6.40 -0.53 38.58
N GLN A 590 5.76 -1.11 39.60
CA GLN A 590 6.47 -1.76 40.70
C GLN A 590 7.15 -3.03 40.22
N VAL A 591 6.48 -3.80 39.36
CA VAL A 591 7.06 -4.97 38.70
C VAL A 591 8.20 -4.55 37.77
N ALA A 592 7.99 -3.49 36.98
CA ALA A 592 9.03 -2.94 36.11
C ALA A 592 10.28 -2.48 36.88
N ASP A 593 10.12 -1.72 37.97
CA ASP A 593 11.23 -1.24 38.80
C ASP A 593 12.05 -2.40 39.36
N TRP A 594 11.39 -3.45 39.83
CA TRP A 594 12.08 -4.62 40.37
C TRP A 594 12.82 -5.41 39.31
N ILE A 595 12.21 -5.66 38.14
CA ILE A 595 12.90 -6.32 37.02
C ILE A 595 14.15 -5.51 36.64
N GLY A 596 14.01 -4.19 36.48
CA GLY A 596 15.09 -3.29 36.11
C GLY A 596 16.19 -3.09 37.15
N ARG A 597 16.00 -3.55 38.40
CA ARG A 597 17.03 -3.51 39.45
C ARG A 597 17.69 -4.84 39.71
N ASN A 598 16.98 -5.94 39.44
CA ASN A 598 17.38 -7.27 39.88
C ASN A 598 17.74 -8.20 38.71
N VAL A 599 17.42 -7.82 37.47
CA VAL A 599 17.60 -8.68 36.28
C VAL A 599 18.39 -7.98 35.17
N LEU A 600 18.03 -6.72 34.87
CA LEU A 600 18.69 -5.84 33.90
C LEU A 600 19.67 -4.92 34.63
#